data_AF-A0AA45TVG5-F1
#
_entry.id   AF-A0AA45TVG5-F1
#
_cell.length_a   1.000
_cell.length_b   1.000
_cell.length_c   1.000
_cell.angle_alpha   90.00
_cell.angle_beta   90.00
_cell.angle_gamma   90.00
#
_symmetry.space_group_name_H-M   'P 1'
#
loop_
_entity.id
_entity.type
_entity.pdbx_description
1 polymer ?
#
loop_
_entity_poly.entity_id
_entity_poly.type
_entity_poly.pdbx_seq_one_letter_code
_entity_poly.pdbx_strand_id
1 'polypeptide(L)'
;SKRIPFIDPLDIRYRRFETVPRPVAQAVMFCLMDVSGSMSEHMKDLAKRFYMLLYVFLKRRYKHVEIVFIRHTDRAEEVDEQTFFYGPASGGTLVSSALQAMHEIVRERFNPSDWNIYAAQASDGDNSYSDGELTGMLLTDKILPVC
;
A
#
# COMPACT_ATOMS: atom_id res chain seq x y z
N SER A 1 58.22 43.16 12.32
CA SER A 1 56.76 43.26 12.06
C SER A 1 56.35 42.03 11.26
N LYS A 2 55.53 41.15 11.83
CA LYS A 2 55.14 39.83 11.28
C LYS A 2 54.20 40.03 10.08
N ARG A 3 54.57 39.53 8.89
CA ARG A 3 53.67 39.41 7.74
C ARG A 3 52.79 38.18 7.95
N ILE A 4 51.48 38.41 8.09
CA ILE A 4 50.47 37.34 8.10
C ILE A 4 50.12 37.06 6.64
N PRO A 5 50.21 35.80 6.14
CA PRO A 5 49.72 35.47 4.81
C PRO A 5 48.20 35.54 4.82
N PHE A 6 47.60 36.31 3.90
CA PHE A 6 46.16 36.32 3.69
C PHE A 6 45.77 34.95 3.09
N ILE A 7 45.21 34.08 3.92
CA ILE A 7 44.58 32.85 3.46
C ILE A 7 43.24 33.28 2.84
N ASP A 8 43.10 33.06 1.55
CA ASP A 8 41.85 33.11 0.80
C ASP A 8 40.77 32.36 1.60
N PRO A 9 39.61 32.96 1.93
CA PRO A 9 38.61 32.26 2.72
C PRO A 9 38.22 30.99 1.95
N LEU A 10 38.60 29.84 2.51
CA LEU A 10 38.24 28.53 2.01
C LEU A 10 36.72 28.57 1.77
N ASP A 11 36.32 28.54 0.49
CA ASP A 11 34.92 28.46 0.08
C ASP A 11 34.44 27.06 0.46
N ILE A 12 34.07 26.89 1.74
CA ILE A 12 33.42 25.70 2.25
C ILE A 12 32.02 25.72 1.64
N ARG A 13 31.91 25.29 0.39
CA ARG A 13 30.62 25.01 -0.23
C ARG A 13 30.01 23.85 0.51
N TYR A 14 29.26 24.18 1.55
CA TYR A 14 28.41 23.25 2.27
C TYR A 14 27.40 22.72 1.25
N ARG A 15 27.72 21.57 0.65
CA ARG A 15 26.84 20.86 -0.28
C ARG A 15 25.77 20.21 0.57
N ARG A 16 24.82 21.02 1.04
CA ARG A 16 23.61 20.51 1.69
C ARG A 16 22.88 19.71 0.63
N PHE A 17 22.94 18.39 0.73
CA PHE A 17 22.04 17.52 -0.02
C PHE A 17 20.66 17.71 0.58
N GLU A 18 19.95 18.76 0.15
CA GLU A 18 18.52 18.86 0.38
C GLU A 18 17.86 17.85 -0.56
N THR A 19 17.14 16.90 0.02
CA THR A 19 16.23 16.03 -0.73
C THR A 19 15.14 16.91 -1.33
N VAL A 20 15.32 17.30 -2.60
CA VAL A 20 14.28 17.99 -3.36
C VAL A 20 13.23 16.95 -3.72
N PRO A 21 11.97 17.09 -3.27
CA PRO A 21 10.92 16.15 -3.66
C PRO A 21 10.77 16.22 -5.18
N ARG A 22 11.06 15.12 -5.86
CA ARG A 22 10.69 14.96 -7.27
C ARG A 22 9.17 14.82 -7.32
N PRO A 23 8.47 15.53 -8.22
CA PRO A 23 7.05 15.35 -8.39
C PRO A 23 6.78 13.99 -9.04
N VAL A 24 6.76 12.92 -8.24
CA VAL A 24 6.20 11.63 -8.60
C VAL A 24 4.68 11.79 -8.53
N ALA A 25 4.10 12.29 -9.61
CA ALA A 25 2.68 12.64 -9.71
C ALA A 25 1.77 11.41 -9.92
N GLN A 26 2.20 10.24 -9.45
CA GLN A 26 1.49 8.97 -9.61
C GLN A 26 1.41 8.26 -8.25
N ALA A 27 0.20 7.85 -7.90
CA ALA A 27 -0.09 7.14 -6.67
C ALA A 27 -0.95 5.92 -6.98
N VAL A 28 -0.74 4.84 -6.24
CA VAL A 28 -1.55 3.63 -6.31
C VAL A 28 -2.15 3.35 -4.93
N MET A 29 -3.44 3.04 -4.89
CA MET A 29 -4.16 2.62 -3.70
C MET A 29 -4.53 1.14 -3.84
N PHE A 30 -4.04 0.32 -2.93
CA PHE A 30 -4.42 -1.09 -2.79
C PHE A 30 -5.57 -1.22 -1.79
N CYS A 31 -6.66 -1.82 -2.24
CA CYS A 31 -7.84 -2.11 -1.43
C CYS A 31 -7.90 -3.62 -1.17
N LEU A 32 -7.57 -4.04 0.05
CA LEU A 32 -7.56 -5.44 0.48
C LEU A 32 -8.86 -5.74 1.24
N MET A 33 -9.77 -6.52 0.67
CA MET A 33 -11.01 -6.92 1.35
C MET A 33 -10.92 -8.39 1.75
N ASP A 34 -11.16 -8.64 3.04
CA ASP A 34 -11.43 -9.97 3.54
C ASP A 34 -12.87 -10.37 3.19
N VAL A 35 -13.01 -11.48 2.47
CA VAL A 35 -14.32 -12.03 2.07
C VAL A 35 -14.53 -13.44 2.62
N SER A 36 -13.77 -13.81 3.65
CA SER A 36 -13.85 -15.09 4.35
C SER A 36 -15.20 -15.35 5.01
N GLY A 37 -15.32 -16.54 5.60
CA GLY A 37 -16.50 -16.97 6.35
C GLY A 37 -16.69 -16.26 7.69
N SER A 38 -15.64 -15.69 8.30
CA SER A 38 -15.75 -14.97 9.59
C SER A 38 -16.43 -13.61 9.42
N MET A 39 -16.26 -13.00 8.25
CA MET A 39 -16.92 -11.77 7.83
C MET A 39 -18.44 -11.95 7.66
N SER A 40 -19.23 -11.55 8.66
CA SER A 40 -20.70 -11.49 8.56
C SER A 40 -21.18 -10.60 7.40
N GLU A 41 -22.39 -10.82 6.89
CA GLU A 41 -22.97 -9.98 5.82
C GLU A 41 -22.98 -8.49 6.18
N HIS A 42 -23.23 -8.16 7.45
CA HIS A 42 -23.22 -6.78 7.92
C HIS A 42 -21.81 -6.16 7.85
N MET A 43 -20.77 -6.90 8.25
CA MET A 43 -19.39 -6.46 8.15
C MET A 43 -18.95 -6.31 6.69
N LYS A 44 -19.37 -7.24 5.82
CA LYS A 44 -19.14 -7.13 4.36
C LYS A 44 -19.81 -5.88 3.79
N ASP A 45 -21.06 -5.57 4.17
CA ASP A 45 -21.73 -4.34 3.73
C ASP A 45 -21.01 -3.08 4.21
N LEU A 46 -20.55 -3.07 5.47
CA LEU A 46 -19.79 -1.94 6.02
C LEU A 46 -18.45 -1.74 5.29
N ALA A 47 -17.71 -2.82 5.05
CA ALA A 47 -16.45 -2.79 4.30
C ALA A 47 -16.67 -2.30 2.86
N LYS A 48 -17.72 -2.77 2.18
CA LYS A 48 -18.10 -2.29 0.85
C LYS A 48 -18.42 -0.80 0.84
N ARG A 49 -19.16 -0.29 1.83
CA ARG A 49 -19.45 1.15 1.96
C ARG A 49 -18.18 1.96 2.19
N PHE A 50 -17.27 1.48 3.04
CA PHE A 50 -15.98 2.12 3.27
C PHE A 50 -15.19 2.24 1.97
N TYR A 51 -15.02 1.15 1.23
CA TYR A 51 -14.28 1.16 -0.03
C TYR A 51 -14.97 1.96 -1.13
N MET A 52 -16.30 1.97 -1.17
CA MET A 52 -17.05 2.80 -2.11
C MET A 52 -16.82 4.29 -1.84
N LEU A 53 -16.86 4.72 -0.57
CA LEU A 53 -16.56 6.09 -0.18
C LEU A 53 -15.11 6.47 -0.51
N LEU A 54 -14.17 5.58 -0.20
CA LEU A 54 -12.75 5.76 -0.52
C LEU A 54 -12.54 5.89 -2.03
N TYR A 55 -13.15 5.01 -2.83
CA TYR A 55 -13.07 5.02 -4.29
C TYR A 55 -13.61 6.34 -4.87
N VAL A 56 -14.81 6.77 -4.44
CA VAL A 56 -15.40 8.03 -4.88
C VAL A 56 -14.53 9.23 -4.48
N PHE A 57 -13.98 9.20 -3.27
CA PHE A 57 -13.06 10.25 -2.79
C PHE A 57 -11.81 10.34 -3.66
N LEU A 58 -11.15 9.20 -3.92
CA LEU A 58 -9.93 9.13 -4.71
C LEU A 58 -10.17 9.57 -6.16
N LYS A 59 -11.20 9.04 -6.83
CA LYS A 59 -11.54 9.41 -8.21
C LYS A 59 -11.95 10.88 -8.36
N ARG A 60 -12.59 11.47 -7.36
CA ARG A 60 -12.99 12.90 -7.42
C ARG A 60 -11.83 13.84 -7.13
N ARG A 61 -10.94 13.49 -6.18
CA ARG A 61 -9.92 14.41 -5.68
C ARG A 61 -8.60 14.31 -6.42
N TYR A 62 -8.30 13.17 -7.02
CA TYR A 62 -7.05 12.87 -7.70
C TYR A 62 -7.29 12.48 -9.16
N LYS A 63 -6.55 13.12 -10.08
CA LYS A 63 -6.65 12.84 -11.53
C LYS A 63 -5.85 11.62 -11.97
N HIS A 64 -4.81 11.27 -11.22
CA HIS A 64 -3.84 10.23 -11.58
C HIS A 64 -3.61 9.31 -10.37
N VAL A 65 -4.63 8.52 -10.03
CA VAL A 65 -4.55 7.49 -9.00
C VAL A 65 -4.99 6.16 -9.59
N GLU A 66 -4.13 5.15 -9.48
CA GLU A 66 -4.46 3.77 -9.81
C GLU A 66 -5.07 3.10 -8.57
N ILE A 67 -6.10 2.30 -8.77
CA ILE A 67 -6.77 1.59 -7.67
C ILE A 67 -6.75 0.11 -8.00
N VAL A 68 -6.13 -0.68 -7.12
CA VAL A 68 -6.01 -2.13 -7.25
C VAL A 68 -6.87 -2.76 -6.17
N PHE A 69 -7.77 -3.65 -6.59
CA PHE A 69 -8.65 -4.37 -5.68
C PHE A 69 -8.15 -5.79 -5.51
N ILE A 70 -7.88 -6.19 -4.28
CA ILE A 70 -7.49 -7.54 -3.93
C ILE A 70 -8.52 -8.07 -2.94
N ARG A 71 -9.16 -9.18 -3.28
CA ARG A 71 -9.98 -9.92 -2.33
C ARG A 71 -9.22 -11.13 -1.85
N HIS A 72 -9.42 -11.51 -0.58
CA HIS A 72 -8.76 -12.68 -0.03
C HIS A 72 -9.67 -13.52 0.86
N THR A 73 -9.42 -14.82 0.82
CA THR A 73 -9.91 -15.86 1.73
C THR A 73 -8.71 -16.71 2.17
N ASP A 74 -8.70 -17.99 1.83
CA ASP A 74 -7.55 -18.89 1.79
C ASP A 74 -6.58 -18.60 0.63
N ARG A 75 -7.05 -17.85 -0.38
CA ARG A 75 -6.25 -17.35 -1.50
C ARG A 75 -6.58 -15.89 -1.76
N ALA A 76 -5.62 -15.16 -2.33
CA ALA A 76 -5.82 -13.79 -2.76
C ALA A 76 -5.79 -13.69 -4.28
N GLU A 77 -6.61 -12.80 -4.81
CA GLU A 77 -6.65 -12.49 -6.24
C GLU A 77 -6.94 -11.01 -6.46
N GLU A 78 -6.31 -10.46 -7.49
CA GLU A 78 -6.69 -9.17 -8.04
C GLU A 78 -8.00 -9.32 -8.80
N VAL A 79 -8.94 -8.43 -8.52
CA VAL A 79 -10.27 -8.43 -9.11
C VAL A 79 -10.63 -7.06 -9.64
N ASP A 80 -11.64 -7.03 -10.51
CA ASP A 80 -12.23 -5.78 -10.94
C ASP A 80 -13.20 -5.20 -9.89
N GLU A 81 -13.59 -3.95 -10.09
CA GLU A 81 -14.51 -3.22 -9.20
C GLU A 81 -15.81 -4.00 -8.97
N GLN A 82 -16.39 -4.57 -10.03
CA GLN A 82 -17.64 -5.29 -9.96
C GLN A 82 -17.52 -6.56 -9.10
N THR A 83 -16.48 -7.35 -9.31
CA THR A 83 -16.25 -8.57 -8.53
C THR A 83 -15.88 -8.24 -7.08
N PHE A 84 -15.15 -7.16 -6.84
CA PHE A 84 -14.79 -6.71 -5.49
C PHE A 84 -16.03 -6.34 -4.65
N PHE A 85 -17.00 -5.62 -5.22
CA PHE A 85 -18.18 -5.17 -4.48
C PHE A 85 -19.34 -6.19 -4.49
N TYR A 86 -19.48 -7.01 -5.53
CA TYR A 86 -20.66 -7.86 -5.70
C TYR A 86 -20.36 -9.36 -5.79
N GLY A 87 -19.09 -9.75 -5.92
CA GLY A 87 -18.69 -11.14 -6.08
C GLY A 87 -18.97 -11.97 -4.82
N PRO A 88 -19.57 -13.17 -4.95
CA PRO A 88 -19.64 -14.12 -3.85
C PRO A 88 -18.24 -14.71 -3.60
N ALA A 89 -17.90 -14.92 -2.33
CA ALA A 89 -16.71 -15.65 -1.92
C ALA A 89 -16.94 -16.27 -0.54
N SER A 90 -16.41 -17.47 -0.35
CA SER A 90 -16.46 -18.23 0.89
C SER A 90 -15.17 -19.02 1.04
N GLY A 91 -14.55 -18.97 2.21
CA GLY A 91 -13.29 -19.67 2.50
C GLY A 91 -12.78 -19.30 3.89
N GLY A 92 -11.59 -19.79 4.22
CA GLY A 92 -10.88 -19.39 5.45
C GLY A 92 -10.31 -17.97 5.36
N THR A 93 -9.57 -17.57 6.39
CA THR A 93 -8.96 -16.24 6.50
C THR A 93 -7.44 -16.36 6.57
N LEU A 94 -6.75 -16.06 5.47
CA LEU A 94 -5.28 -16.01 5.38
C LEU A 94 -4.84 -14.64 4.87
N VAL A 95 -4.45 -13.75 5.78
CA VAL A 95 -4.05 -12.37 5.47
C VAL A 95 -2.73 -12.33 4.70
N SER A 96 -1.81 -13.27 4.95
CA SER A 96 -0.53 -13.36 4.24
C SER A 96 -0.70 -13.47 2.73
N SER A 97 -1.76 -14.16 2.27
CA SER A 97 -2.06 -14.32 0.84
C SER A 97 -2.29 -12.97 0.16
N ALA A 98 -3.01 -12.06 0.83
CA ALA A 98 -3.28 -10.72 0.32
C ALA A 98 -1.99 -9.88 0.25
N LEU A 99 -1.13 -9.97 1.26
CA LEU A 99 0.15 -9.25 1.29
C LEU A 99 1.13 -9.78 0.24
N GLN A 100 1.14 -11.09 -0.01
CA GLN A 100 1.92 -11.68 -1.10
C GLN A 100 1.46 -11.17 -2.46
N ALA A 101 0.15 -11.24 -2.75
CA ALA A 101 -0.42 -10.75 -4.00
C ALA A 101 -0.14 -9.25 -4.19
N MET A 102 -0.28 -8.44 -3.13
CA MET A 102 0.08 -7.02 -3.16
C MET A 102 1.56 -6.83 -3.50
N HIS A 103 2.47 -7.56 -2.84
CA HIS A 103 3.90 -7.44 -3.08
C HIS A 103 4.28 -7.81 -4.51
N GLU A 104 3.70 -8.88 -5.06
CA GLU A 104 3.90 -9.29 -6.45
C GLU A 104 3.45 -8.20 -7.42
N ILE A 105 2.24 -7.68 -7.24
CA ILE A 105 1.70 -6.59 -8.06
C ILE A 105 2.57 -5.33 -8.00
N VAL A 106 3.03 -4.95 -6.81
CA VAL A 106 3.93 -3.79 -6.64
C VAL A 106 5.20 -4.00 -7.45
N ARG A 107 5.83 -5.18 -7.34
CA ARG A 107 7.07 -5.47 -8.06
C ARG A 107 6.90 -5.46 -9.58
N GLU A 108 5.75 -5.89 -10.08
CA GLU A 108 5.51 -6.00 -11.52
C GLU A 108 5.09 -4.67 -12.15
N ARG A 109 4.26 -3.87 -11.46
CA ARG A 109 3.61 -2.69 -12.06
C ARG A 109 3.98 -1.35 -11.43
N PHE A 110 4.44 -1.33 -10.18
CA PHE A 110 4.55 -0.08 -9.40
C PHE A 110 5.91 0.03 -8.71
N ASN A 111 6.93 0.54 -9.43
CA ASN A 111 8.24 0.80 -8.85
C ASN A 111 8.12 1.86 -7.73
N PRO A 112 8.53 1.58 -6.49
CA PRO A 112 8.46 2.54 -5.37
C PRO A 112 9.27 3.82 -5.57
N SER A 113 10.22 3.82 -6.52
CA SER A 113 10.97 5.04 -6.89
C SER A 113 10.13 6.05 -7.67
N ASP A 114 9.07 5.57 -8.33
CA ASP A 114 8.24 6.34 -9.26
C ASP A 114 6.80 6.52 -8.77
N TRP A 115 6.34 5.66 -7.85
CA TRP A 115 4.96 5.60 -7.36
C TRP A 115 4.87 5.74 -5.84
N ASN A 116 3.88 6.52 -5.38
CA ASN A 116 3.47 6.49 -3.97
C ASN A 116 2.47 5.36 -3.76
N ILE A 117 2.81 4.41 -2.89
CA ILE A 117 2.01 3.18 -2.70
C ILE A 117 1.28 3.28 -1.37
N TYR A 118 -0.04 3.15 -1.42
CA TYR A 118 -0.90 3.13 -0.23
C TYR A 118 -1.67 1.82 -0.18
N ALA A 119 -1.91 1.30 1.02
CA ALA A 119 -2.75 0.12 1.23
C ALA A 119 -3.80 0.37 2.31
N ALA A 120 -5.01 -0.10 2.04
CA ALA A 120 -6.11 -0.15 2.98
C ALA A 120 -6.59 -1.60 3.07
N GLN A 121 -6.69 -2.12 4.29
CA GLN A 121 -7.24 -3.44 4.59
C GLN A 121 -8.52 -3.30 5.39
N ALA A 122 -9.54 -4.07 5.03
CA ALA A 122 -10.76 -4.23 5.80
C ALA A 122 -10.99 -5.72 6.08
N SER A 123 -11.11 -6.06 7.37
CA SER A 123 -11.30 -7.40 7.93
C SER A 123 -11.97 -7.27 9.30
N ASP A 124 -12.46 -8.37 9.87
CA ASP A 124 -12.96 -8.46 11.27
C ASP A 124 -11.80 -8.54 12.27
N GLY A 125 -10.57 -8.65 11.78
CA GLY A 125 -9.38 -8.82 12.62
C GLY A 125 -9.12 -10.27 12.98
N ASP A 126 -9.84 -11.23 12.39
CA ASP A 126 -9.51 -12.64 12.51
C ASP A 126 -8.37 -13.00 11.55
N ASN A 127 -7.45 -13.83 12.02
CA ASN A 127 -6.39 -14.40 11.18
C ASN A 127 -6.06 -15.79 11.69
N SER A 128 -5.78 -16.72 10.78
CA SER A 128 -5.34 -18.05 11.19
C SER A 128 -4.07 -17.95 12.03
N TYR A 129 -4.02 -18.67 13.16
CA TYR A 129 -2.84 -18.70 14.04
C TYR A 129 -1.56 -19.10 13.32
N SER A 130 -1.66 -19.97 12.32
CA SER A 130 -0.53 -20.40 11.48
C SER A 130 -0.04 -19.32 10.52
N ASP A 131 -0.83 -18.26 10.30
CA ASP A 131 -0.55 -17.22 9.32
C ASP A 131 0.16 -16.00 9.93
N GLY A 132 -0.04 -15.74 11.23
CA GLY A 132 0.40 -14.51 11.87
C GLY A 132 1.90 -14.21 11.78
N GLU A 133 2.77 -15.22 11.90
CA GLU A 133 4.22 -15.05 11.75
C GLU A 133 4.59 -14.62 10.32
N LEU A 134 4.00 -15.28 9.32
CA LEU A 134 4.21 -14.97 7.92
C LEU A 134 3.65 -13.58 7.56
N THR A 135 2.45 -13.23 8.07
CA THR A 135 1.87 -11.89 7.88
C THR A 135 2.81 -10.81 8.43
N GLY A 136 3.33 -10.99 9.64
CA GLY A 136 4.23 -10.03 10.29
C GLY A 136 5.55 -9.83 9.54
N MET A 137 6.15 -10.93 9.07
CA MET A 137 7.35 -10.87 8.23
C MET A 137 7.08 -10.14 6.90
N LEU A 138 5.99 -10.49 6.20
CA LEU A 138 5.64 -9.84 4.93
C LEU A 138 5.38 -8.35 5.11
N LEU A 139 4.64 -7.98 6.16
CA LEU A 139 4.34 -6.59 6.44
C LEU A 139 5.64 -5.79 6.69
N THR A 140 6.53 -6.31 7.55
CA THR A 140 7.76 -5.62 7.95
C THR A 140 8.80 -5.56 6.83
N ASP A 141 9.01 -6.67 6.13
CA ASP A 141 10.14 -6.81 5.21
C ASP A 141 9.78 -6.47 3.76
N LYS A 142 8.49 -6.54 3.39
CA LYS A 142 8.06 -6.45 1.98
C LYS A 142 7.10 -5.30 1.69
N ILE A 143 6.19 -4.97 2.60
CA ILE A 143 5.14 -3.97 2.36
C ILE A 143 5.52 -2.61 2.94
N LEU A 144 5.84 -2.52 4.22
CA LEU A 144 6.20 -1.24 4.85
C LEU A 144 7.42 -0.53 4.22
N PRO A 145 8.44 -1.23 3.68
CA PRO A 145 9.56 -0.55 3.03
C PRO A 145 9.21 0.07 1.66
N VAL A 146 8.08 -0.30 1.07
CA VAL A 146 7.65 0.20 -0.25
C VAL A 146 6.45 1.15 -0.17
N CYS A 147 5.83 1.31 1.00
CA CYS A 147 4.70 2.20 1.27
C CYS A 147 5.13 3.49 1.98
#